data_AF-A0A2M9FZN8-F1
#
_entry.id   AF-A0A2M9FZN8-F1
#
_cell.length_a   1.000
_cell.length_b   1.000
_cell.length_c   1.000
_cell.angle_alpha   90.00
_cell.angle_beta   90.00
_cell.angle_gamma   90.00
#
_symmetry.space_group_name_H-M   'P 1'
#
loop_
_entity.id
_entity.type
_entity.pdbx_description
1 polymer ?
#
loop_
_entity_poly.entity_id
_entity_poly.type
_entity_poly.pdbx_seq_one_letter_code
_entity_poly.pdbx_strand_id
1 'polypeptide(L)'
;MPPRKGAAEGEMTRIIFAALRQHERMTAPELAVHTMAAHGMNTSDQGMRKTVTKRVMSILRHHIGRGILRSEHGPEGLLVWSVV
;
A
#
# COMPACT_ATOMS: atom_id res chain seq x y z
N MET A 1 16.49 20.37 14.44
CA MET A 1 15.44 20.34 13.40
C MET A 1 14.52 19.16 13.71
N PRO A 2 13.22 19.34 14.02
CA PRO A 2 12.37 18.21 14.39
C PRO A 2 12.02 17.37 13.15
N PRO A 3 11.82 16.05 13.29
CA PRO A 3 11.68 15.14 12.16
C PRO A 3 10.39 15.40 11.39
N ARG A 4 10.49 15.48 10.06
CA ARG A 4 9.39 15.61 9.10
C ARG A 4 8.48 14.37 9.15
N LYS A 5 7.56 14.31 10.12
CA LYS A 5 6.58 13.21 10.24
C LYS A 5 5.74 12.99 8.96
N GLY A 6 5.56 14.02 8.13
CA GLY A 6 4.82 13.94 6.87
C GLY A 6 5.59 13.37 5.66
N ALA A 7 6.92 13.24 5.72
CA ALA A 7 7.70 12.77 4.56
C ALA A 7 7.47 11.26 4.30
N ALA A 8 7.42 10.46 5.38
CA ALA A 8 7.26 9.01 5.28
C ALA A 8 5.87 8.59 4.76
N GLU A 9 4.82 9.33 5.12
CA GLU A 9 3.45 9.05 4.65
C GLU A 9 3.29 9.41 3.16
N GLY A 10 3.87 10.53 2.73
CA GLY A 10 3.89 10.90 1.32
C GLY A 10 4.70 9.93 0.45
N GLU A 11 5.80 9.39 0.97
CA GLU A 11 6.65 8.44 0.23
C GLU A 11 5.98 7.06 0.07
N MET A 12 5.41 6.53 1.15
CA MET A 12 4.65 5.27 1.11
C MET A 12 3.48 5.36 0.13
N THR A 13 2.77 6.49 0.14
CA THR A 13 1.66 6.74 -0.80
C THR A 13 2.15 6.72 -2.24
N ARG A 14 3.27 7.40 -2.55
CA ARG A 14 3.84 7.40 -3.91
C ARG A 14 4.21 6.00 -4.39
N ILE A 15 4.82 5.18 -3.54
CA ILE A 15 5.19 3.80 -3.88
C ILE A 15 3.94 2.96 -4.18
N ILE A 16 2.90 3.05 -3.33
CA ILE A 16 1.64 2.34 -3.54
C ILE A 16 1.01 2.72 -4.89
N PHE A 17 0.93 4.02 -5.18
CA PHE A 17 0.36 4.51 -6.44
C PHE A 17 1.21 4.12 -7.66
N ALA A 18 2.54 4.13 -7.54
CA ALA A 18 3.43 3.67 -8.60
C ALA A 18 3.22 2.17 -8.89
N ALA A 19 3.14 1.35 -7.84
CA ALA A 19 2.88 -0.08 -7.96
C ALA A 19 1.52 -0.37 -8.62
N LEU A 20 0.46 0.32 -8.19
CA LEU A 20 -0.87 0.17 -8.80
C LEU A 20 -0.92 0.61 -10.27
N ARG A 21 -0.16 1.64 -10.65
CA ARG A 21 -0.06 2.06 -12.07
C ARG A 21 0.72 1.07 -12.93
N GLN A 22 1.67 0.34 -12.36
CA GLN A 22 2.49 -0.63 -13.08
C GLN A 22 1.77 -1.98 -13.24
N HIS A 23 1.08 -2.44 -12.20
CA HIS A 23 0.47 -3.77 -12.16
C HIS A 23 -1.04 -3.78 -12.39
N GLU A 24 -1.66 -2.60 -12.56
CA GLU A 24 -3.09 -2.35 -12.78
C GLU A 24 -4.01 -2.75 -11.61
N ARG A 25 -3.74 -3.90 -10.97
CA ARG A 25 -4.53 -4.53 -9.92
C ARG A 25 -3.61 -5.24 -8.92
N MET A 26 -3.66 -4.86 -7.65
CA MET A 26 -2.88 -5.53 -6.57
C MET A 26 -3.67 -5.65 -5.27
N THR A 27 -3.39 -6.69 -4.49
CA THR A 27 -3.93 -6.85 -3.13
C THR A 27 -3.13 -6.04 -2.10
N ALA A 28 -3.74 -5.75 -0.95
CA ALA A 28 -3.05 -5.03 0.13
C ALA A 28 -1.80 -5.77 0.68
N PRO A 29 -1.78 -7.11 0.82
CA PRO A 29 -0.57 -7.84 1.17
C PRO A 29 0.55 -7.72 0.13
N GLU A 30 0.24 -7.78 -1.16
CA GLU A 30 1.23 -7.62 -2.24
C GLU A 30 1.81 -6.20 -2.23
N LEU A 31 0.96 -5.18 -2.10
CA LEU A 31 1.40 -3.79 -1.97
C LEU A 31 2.29 -3.59 -0.74
N ALA A 32 1.99 -4.26 0.38
CA ALA A 32 2.83 -4.20 1.57
C ALA A 32 4.22 -4.80 1.34
N VAL A 33 4.30 -5.96 0.69
CA VAL A 33 5.57 -6.59 0.33
C VAL A 33 6.36 -5.71 -0.64
N HIS A 34 5.71 -5.15 -1.66
CA HIS A 34 6.33 -4.24 -2.62
C HIS A 34 6.88 -2.99 -1.91
N THR A 35 6.11 -2.41 -0.99
CA THR A 35 6.54 -1.24 -0.21
C THR A 35 7.70 -1.58 0.73
N MET A 36 7.68 -2.76 1.36
CA MET A 36 8.80 -3.24 2.19
C MET A 36 10.07 -3.41 1.36
N ALA A 37 9.97 -4.05 0.19
CA ALA A 37 11.09 -4.24 -0.72
C ALA A 37 11.67 -2.90 -1.20
N ALA A 38 10.82 -1.94 -1.56
CA ALA A 38 11.24 -0.60 -2.00
C ALA A 38 12.02 0.17 -0.92
N HIS A 39 11.76 -0.09 0.37
CA HIS A 39 12.46 0.50 1.49
C HIS A 39 13.64 -0.34 2.02
N GLY A 40 13.98 -1.45 1.37
CA GLY A 40 15.04 -2.37 1.83
C GLY A 40 14.71 -3.07 3.15
N MET A 41 13.42 -3.17 3.50
CA MET A 41 12.97 -3.84 4.72
C MET A 41 12.93 -5.36 4.55
N ASN A 42 13.09 -6.10 5.66
CA ASN A 42 12.97 -7.56 5.65
C ASN A 42 11.52 -8.00 5.36
N THR A 43 11.25 -8.44 4.12
CA THR A 43 9.94 -8.93 3.67
C THR A 43 9.52 -10.26 4.30
N SER A 44 10.45 -11.00 4.89
CA SER A 44 10.19 -12.27 5.59
C SER A 44 9.74 -12.07 7.03
N ASP A 45 9.89 -10.86 7.59
CA ASP A 45 9.37 -10.53 8.92
C ASP A 45 7.84 -10.40 8.88
N GLN A 46 7.16 -11.41 9.42
CA GLN A 46 5.69 -11.45 9.44
C GLN A 46 5.07 -10.36 10.33
N GLY A 47 5.73 -9.96 11.41
CA GLY A 47 5.24 -8.91 12.31
C GLY A 47 5.30 -7.54 11.63
N MET A 48 6.42 -7.28 10.96
CA MET A 48 6.60 -6.06 10.17
C MET A 48 5.64 -6.04 8.98
N ARG A 49 5.50 -7.16 8.26
CA ARG A 49 4.54 -7.28 7.15
C ARG A 49 3.12 -6.94 7.59
N LYS A 50 2.63 -7.52 8.69
CA LYS A 50 1.29 -7.20 9.25
C LYS A 50 1.14 -5.70 9.55
N THR A 51 2.19 -5.07 10.07
CA THR A 51 2.19 -3.64 10.38
C THR A 51 2.12 -2.78 9.12
N VAL A 52 2.93 -3.09 8.11
CA VAL A 52 2.92 -2.38 6.82
C VAL A 52 1.59 -2.60 6.10
N THR A 53 1.04 -3.82 6.07
CA THR A 53 -0.27 -4.10 5.47
C THR A 53 -1.38 -3.25 6.10
N LYS A 54 -1.38 -3.08 7.44
CA LYS A 54 -2.35 -2.20 8.11
C LYS A 54 -2.21 -0.74 7.67
N ARG A 55 -0.98 -0.24 7.51
CA ARG A 55 -0.71 1.12 7.01
C ARG A 55 -1.17 1.29 5.56
N VAL A 56 -0.82 0.33 4.70
CA VAL A 56 -1.26 0.29 3.29
C VAL A 56 -2.79 0.32 3.21
N MET A 57 -3.50 -0.53 3.95
CA MET A 57 -4.97 -0.51 3.97
C MET A 57 -5.54 0.83 4.45
N SER A 58 -4.90 1.50 5.41
CA SER A 58 -5.32 2.84 5.87
C SER A 58 -5.21 3.86 4.74
N ILE A 59 -4.09 3.87 4.01
CA ILE A 59 -3.84 4.76 2.87
C ILE A 59 -4.85 4.47 1.75
N LEU A 60 -5.02 3.19 1.39
CA LEU A 60 -5.96 2.78 0.34
C LEU A 60 -7.38 3.25 0.67
N ARG A 61 -7.89 2.97 1.88
CA ARG A 61 -9.21 3.44 2.32
C ARG A 61 -9.36 4.96 2.31
N HIS A 62 -8.31 5.68 2.70
CA HIS A 62 -8.31 7.14 2.64
C HIS A 62 -8.49 7.68 1.21
N HIS A 63 -7.91 7.00 0.21
CA HIS A 63 -7.99 7.41 -1.19
C HIS A 63 -9.22 6.88 -1.94
N ILE A 64 -9.84 5.78 -1.49
CA ILE A 64 -11.19 5.40 -1.98
C ILE A 64 -12.20 6.49 -1.66
N GLY A 65 -12.20 7.00 -0.42
CA GLY A 65 -13.16 8.02 0.01
C GLY A 65 -13.06 9.32 -0.80
N ARG A 66 -11.98 9.49 -1.56
CA ARG A 66 -11.72 10.62 -2.46
C ARG A 66 -11.96 10.28 -3.94
N GLY A 67 -12.40 9.07 -4.27
CA GLY A 67 -12.65 8.62 -5.65
C GLY A 67 -11.39 8.37 -6.48
N ILE A 68 -10.22 8.24 -5.86
CA ILE A 68 -8.94 8.06 -6.56
C ILE A 68 -8.62 6.57 -6.80
N LEU A 69 -9.07 5.71 -5.89
CA LEU A 69 -8.87 4.27 -5.94
C LEU A 69 -10.22 3.56 -5.92
N ARG A 70 -10.27 2.39 -6.56
CA ARG A 70 -11.39 1.45 -6.46
C ARG A 70 -10.92 0.13 -5.85
N SER A 71 -11.82 -0.52 -5.12
CA SER A 71 -11.65 -1.88 -4.62
C SER A 71 -12.61 -2.83 -5.33
N GLU A 72 -12.11 -3.97 -5.75
CA GLU A 72 -12.90 -5.06 -6.33
C GLU A 72 -12.67 -6.34 -5.51
N HIS A 73 -13.65 -7.25 -5.49
CA HIS A 73 -13.45 -8.58 -4.94
C HIS A 73 -12.54 -9.37 -5.88
N GLY A 74 -11.40 -9.80 -5.35
CA GLY A 74 -10.39 -10.57 -6.08
C GLY A 74 -10.34 -12.03 -5.67
N PRO A 75 -9.26 -12.72 -6.09
CA PRO A 75 -9.03 -14.13 -5.77
C PRO A 75 -9.03 -14.36 -4.26
N GLU A 76 -9.48 -15.54 -3.85
CA GLU A 76 -9.42 -16.01 -2.45
C GLU A 76 -10.15 -15.11 -1.44
N GLY A 77 -11.12 -14.30 -1.90
CA GLY A 77 -11.87 -13.39 -1.05
C GLY A 77 -11.10 -12.14 -0.62
N LEU A 78 -9.93 -11.89 -1.21
CA LEU A 78 -9.15 -10.68 -0.94
C LEU A 78 -9.65 -9.50 -1.77
N LEU A 79 -9.55 -8.29 -1.21
CA LEU A 79 -9.78 -7.06 -1.95
C LEU A 79 -8.57 -6.74 -2.83
N VAL A 80 -8.85 -6.51 -4.10
CA VAL A 80 -7.90 -6.03 -5.11
C VAL A 80 -8.14 -4.54 -5.34
N TRP A 81 -7.04 -3.81 -5.45
CA TRP A 81 -6.99 -2.37 -5.51
C TRP A 81 -6.50 -1.93 -6.88
N SER A 82 -7.10 -0.88 -7.43
CA SER A 82 -6.66 -0.26 -8.68
C SER A 82 -6.91 1.25 -8.65
N VAL A 83 -6.15 1.99 -9.45
CA VAL A 83 -6.39 3.42 -9.69
C VAL A 83 -7.59 3.55 -10.63
N VAL A 84 -8.45 4.55 -10.36
CA VAL A 84 -9.60 4.89 -11.21
C VAL A 84 -9.14 5.51 -12.52
#